data_AF-A0A9W9MBW6-F1
#
_entry.id   AF-A0A9W9MBW6-F1
#
_cell.length_a   1.000
_cell.length_b   1.000
_cell.length_c   1.000
_cell.angle_alpha   90.00
_cell.angle_beta   90.00
_cell.angle_gamma   90.00
#
_symmetry.space_group_name_H-M   'P 1'
#
loop_
_entity.id
_entity.type
_entity.pdbx_description
1 polymer ?
#
loop_
_entity_poly.entity_id
_entity_poly.type
_entity_poly.pdbx_seq_one_letter_code
_entity_poly.pdbx_strand_id
1 'polypeptide(L)'
;MTERGLAVWSGQAIQENDVIESVKLACSGRDVIVGLAPNPGTPLARLPGFFQRDLRMRLFHNAQEAPQARGNVDNGLQTFLADVSRDPMILDQSESYALLRDELGRKIVSFLFKPDEEIDTAKSVAAMGIDSLVVIEIRNWWTQALGLEISVMEFMNAGNIEGLAHVALKDLKAKFQPNQTQTIP
;
A
#
# COMPACT_ATOMS: atom_id res chain seq x y z
N MET A 1 -32.77 -11.76 11.73
CA MET A 1 -31.32 -11.90 11.91
C MET A 1 -30.81 -12.71 10.73
N THR A 2 -30.34 -12.02 9.70
CA THR A 2 -29.99 -12.62 8.41
C THR A 2 -28.54 -13.08 8.50
N GLU A 3 -28.32 -14.38 8.36
CA GLU A 3 -26.99 -14.98 8.33
C GLU A 3 -26.17 -14.34 7.20
N ARG A 4 -25.18 -13.53 7.57
CA ARG A 4 -24.16 -13.05 6.64
C ARG A 4 -23.35 -14.28 6.25
N GLY A 5 -23.64 -14.82 5.06
CA GLY A 5 -22.91 -15.94 4.48
C GLY A 5 -21.42 -15.69 4.55
N LEU A 6 -20.72 -16.55 5.29
CA LEU A 6 -19.27 -16.66 5.25
C LEU A 6 -18.92 -17.05 3.81
N ALA A 7 -18.36 -16.11 3.06
CA ALA A 7 -17.78 -16.41 1.75
C ALA A 7 -16.58 -17.32 1.99
N VAL A 8 -16.77 -18.64 1.81
CA VAL A 8 -15.68 -19.61 1.81
C VAL A 8 -14.94 -19.40 0.50
N TRP A 9 -13.78 -18.78 0.59
CA TRP A 9 -12.92 -18.47 -0.55
C TRP A 9 -11.79 -19.50 -0.59
N SER A 10 -11.81 -20.39 -1.59
CA SER A 10 -10.67 -21.27 -1.88
C SER A 10 -10.16 -20.95 -3.28
N GLY A 11 -8.97 -20.34 -3.35
CA GLY A 11 -8.26 -20.15 -4.61
C GLY A 11 -7.59 -21.45 -5.02
N GLN A 12 -8.38 -22.41 -5.52
CA GLN A 12 -7.87 -23.70 -5.97
C GLN A 12 -8.21 -23.93 -7.44
N ALA A 13 -7.40 -24.75 -8.12
CA ALA A 13 -7.75 -25.25 -9.45
C ALA A 13 -9.07 -26.03 -9.33
N ILE A 14 -10.13 -25.46 -9.89
CA ILE A 14 -11.47 -26.05 -9.90
C ILE A 14 -11.51 -27.21 -10.90
N GLN A 15 -11.99 -28.36 -10.44
CA GLN A 15 -12.30 -29.50 -11.32
C GLN A 15 -13.72 -29.36 -11.88
N GLU A 16 -14.04 -30.14 -12.91
CA GLU A 16 -15.36 -30.14 -13.55
C GLU A 16 -16.51 -30.33 -12.53
N ASN A 17 -16.30 -31.19 -11.53
CA ASN A 17 -17.28 -31.44 -10.48
C ASN A 17 -17.59 -30.20 -9.62
N ASP A 18 -16.58 -29.37 -9.34
CA ASP A 18 -16.74 -28.14 -8.54
C ASP A 18 -17.57 -27.09 -9.30
N VAL A 19 -17.40 -27.03 -10.63
CA VAL A 19 -18.21 -26.18 -11.51
C VAL A 19 -19.66 -26.66 -11.54
N ILE A 20 -19.87 -27.97 -11.65
CA ILE A 20 -21.21 -28.56 -11.66
C ILE A 20 -21.94 -28.30 -10.33
N GLU A 21 -21.27 -28.45 -9.19
CA GLU A 21 -21.84 -28.12 -7.88
C GLU A 21 -22.20 -26.64 -7.76
N SER A 22 -21.32 -25.76 -8.23
CA SER A 22 -21.55 -24.31 -8.26
C SER A 22 -22.79 -23.94 -9.09
N VAL A 23 -22.99 -24.61 -10.24
CA VAL A 23 -24.17 -24.42 -11.09
C VAL A 23 -25.44 -24.94 -10.40
N LYS A 24 -25.38 -26.11 -9.74
CA LYS A 24 -26.52 -26.64 -8.96
C LYS A 24 -26.91 -25.70 -7.83
N LEU A 25 -25.92 -25.11 -7.15
CA LEU A 25 -26.11 -24.08 -6.14
C LEU A 25 -26.81 -22.85 -6.71
N ALA A 26 -26.39 -22.36 -7.87
CA ALA A 26 -27.05 -21.25 -8.55
C ALA A 26 -28.52 -21.57 -8.90
N CYS A 27 -28.77 -22.77 -9.43
CA CYS A 27 -30.13 -23.24 -9.74
C CYS A 27 -31.02 -23.41 -8.49
N SER A 28 -30.44 -23.50 -7.29
CA SER A 28 -31.19 -23.55 -6.01
C SER A 28 -31.61 -22.17 -5.47
N GLY A 29 -31.37 -21.10 -6.23
CA GLY A 29 -31.74 -19.73 -5.85
C GLY A 29 -30.68 -19.02 -4.99
N ARG A 30 -29.44 -19.50 -5.01
CA ARG A 30 -28.30 -18.82 -4.38
C ARG A 30 -27.52 -18.04 -5.43
N ASP A 31 -27.01 -16.88 -5.05
CA ASP A 31 -26.11 -16.12 -5.91
C ASP A 31 -24.72 -16.77 -5.90
N VAL A 32 -24.22 -17.14 -7.08
CA VAL A 32 -22.91 -17.78 -7.26
C VAL A 32 -22.13 -17.00 -8.32
N ILE A 33 -20.87 -16.71 -8.02
CA ILE A 33 -19.92 -16.11 -8.98
C ILE A 33 -18.85 -17.16 -9.29
N VAL A 34 -18.73 -17.52 -10.56
CA VAL A 34 -17.67 -18.39 -11.09
C VAL A 34 -16.89 -17.61 -12.14
N GLY A 35 -15.57 -17.73 -12.13
CA GLY A 35 -14.72 -17.01 -13.08
C GLY A 35 -13.34 -17.63 -13.22
N LEU A 36 -12.60 -17.17 -14.22
CA LEU A 36 -11.19 -17.50 -14.40
C LEU A 36 -10.34 -16.43 -13.75
N ALA A 37 -9.32 -16.85 -13.00
CA ALA A 37 -8.33 -15.95 -12.43
C ALA A 37 -6.92 -16.43 -12.79
N PRO A 38 -5.96 -15.52 -12.98
CA PRO A 38 -4.57 -15.92 -13.19
C PRO A 38 -4.03 -16.58 -11.93
N ASN A 39 -3.25 -17.64 -12.09
CA ASN A 39 -2.60 -18.31 -10.97
C ASN A 39 -1.56 -17.37 -10.34
N PRO A 40 -1.59 -17.10 -9.01
CA PRO A 40 -0.67 -16.18 -8.34
C PRO A 40 0.82 -16.45 -8.59
N GLY A 41 1.18 -17.70 -8.91
CA GLY A 41 2.55 -18.11 -9.25
C GLY A 41 2.99 -17.76 -10.68
N THR A 42 2.09 -17.29 -11.55
CA THR A 42 2.39 -17.03 -12.96
C THR A 42 2.76 -15.56 -13.20
N PRO A 43 3.66 -15.27 -14.16
CA PRO A 43 3.97 -13.89 -14.55
C PRO A 43 2.73 -13.08 -14.92
N LEU A 44 1.72 -13.73 -15.52
CA LEU A 44 0.41 -13.15 -15.86
C LEU A 44 -0.38 -12.62 -14.65
N ALA A 45 -0.28 -13.25 -13.47
CA ALA A 45 -0.88 -12.72 -12.24
C ALA A 45 -0.14 -11.50 -11.70
N ARG A 46 1.12 -11.30 -12.13
CA ARG A 46 1.99 -10.19 -11.73
C ARG A 46 2.00 -9.05 -12.76
N LEU A 47 1.38 -9.24 -13.93
CA LEU A 47 1.29 -8.20 -14.96
C LEU A 47 0.26 -7.12 -14.55
N PRO A 48 0.66 -5.84 -14.44
CA PRO A 48 -0.28 -4.76 -14.18
C PRO A 48 -1.14 -4.49 -15.42
N GLY A 49 -2.44 -4.26 -15.22
CA GLY A 49 -3.33 -3.68 -16.24
C GLY A 49 -4.64 -4.42 -16.47
N PHE A 50 -4.60 -5.72 -16.80
CA PHE A 50 -5.83 -6.46 -17.18
C PHE A 50 -6.66 -6.90 -15.98
N PHE A 51 -6.03 -7.36 -14.91
CA PHE A 51 -6.76 -7.89 -13.76
C PHE A 51 -6.84 -6.87 -12.61
N GLN A 52 -5.75 -6.19 -12.24
CA GLN A 52 -5.69 -5.28 -11.08
C GLN A 52 -6.55 -4.01 -11.19
N ARG A 53 -6.80 -3.50 -12.41
CA ARG A 53 -7.59 -2.27 -12.63
C ARG A 53 -9.03 -2.51 -13.07
N ASP A 54 -9.41 -3.75 -13.36
CA ASP A 54 -10.77 -4.06 -13.80
C ASP A 54 -11.71 -4.07 -12.59
N LEU A 55 -12.74 -3.20 -12.61
CA LEU A 55 -13.73 -3.09 -11.54
C LEU A 55 -14.42 -4.43 -11.24
N ARG A 56 -14.59 -5.29 -12.24
CA ARG A 56 -15.19 -6.62 -12.10
C ARG A 56 -14.30 -7.56 -11.28
N MET A 57 -12.99 -7.33 -11.33
CA MET A 57 -12.00 -8.07 -10.55
C MET A 57 -11.79 -7.48 -9.15
N ARG A 58 -12.40 -6.35 -8.82
CA ARG A 58 -12.23 -5.70 -7.50
C ARG A 58 -12.67 -6.59 -6.34
N LEU A 59 -13.76 -7.34 -6.50
CA LEU A 59 -14.20 -8.32 -5.49
C LEU A 59 -13.18 -9.44 -5.31
N PHE A 60 -12.54 -9.87 -6.40
CA PHE A 60 -11.49 -10.88 -6.37
C PHE A 60 -10.23 -10.38 -5.66
N HIS A 61 -9.78 -9.17 -5.96
CA HIS A 61 -8.63 -8.55 -5.29
C HIS A 61 -8.89 -8.32 -3.81
N ASN A 62 -10.03 -7.72 -3.45
CA ASN A 62 -10.40 -7.50 -2.05
C ASN A 62 -10.48 -8.82 -1.26
N ALA A 63 -10.91 -9.92 -1.91
CA ALA A 63 -10.99 -11.23 -1.29
C ALA A 63 -9.63 -11.94 -1.20
N GLN A 64 -8.70 -11.71 -2.13
CA GLN A 64 -7.30 -12.15 -1.99
C GLN A 64 -6.50 -11.32 -0.99
N GLU A 65 -6.82 -10.04 -0.88
CA GLU A 65 -6.25 -9.13 0.10
C GLU A 65 -6.84 -9.36 1.49
N ALA A 66 -8.01 -9.97 1.66
CA ALA A 66 -8.58 -10.26 2.99
C ALA A 66 -7.67 -11.17 3.87
N PRO A 67 -7.03 -12.23 3.34
CA PRO A 67 -5.98 -12.96 4.04
C PRO A 67 -4.64 -12.21 4.12
N GLN A 68 -4.29 -11.42 3.09
CA GLN A 68 -2.99 -10.74 2.97
C GLN A 68 -2.95 -9.36 3.66
N ALA A 69 -4.09 -8.81 4.07
CA ALA A 69 -4.21 -7.66 4.98
C ALA A 69 -3.68 -8.00 6.38
N ARG A 70 -3.41 -9.28 6.66
CA ARG A 70 -2.68 -9.76 7.83
C ARG A 70 -1.25 -10.24 7.49
N GLY A 71 -0.82 -10.15 6.24
CA GLY A 71 0.38 -10.81 5.73
C GLY A 71 1.34 -9.87 5.02
N ASN A 72 2.28 -9.32 5.79
CA ASN A 72 3.62 -8.86 5.37
C ASN A 72 3.79 -7.49 4.69
N VAL A 73 3.16 -6.44 5.21
CA VAL A 73 3.48 -5.07 4.81
C VAL A 73 3.71 -4.20 6.05
N ASP A 74 4.97 -3.81 6.27
CA ASP A 74 5.37 -2.63 7.05
C ASP A 74 5.31 -2.69 8.60
N ASN A 75 5.62 -3.84 9.20
CA ASN A 75 5.76 -3.92 10.67
C ASN A 75 6.82 -2.94 11.21
N GLY A 76 7.86 -2.63 10.43
CA GLY A 76 8.93 -1.69 10.81
C GLY A 76 8.41 -0.27 11.01
N LEU A 77 7.77 0.30 9.99
CA LEU A 77 7.19 1.63 10.08
C LEU A 77 6.07 1.71 11.12
N GLN A 78 5.20 0.70 11.20
CA GLN A 78 4.12 0.70 12.21
C GLN A 78 4.67 0.62 13.64
N THR A 79 5.69 -0.20 13.89
CA THR A 79 6.36 -0.28 15.19
C THR A 79 7.04 1.05 15.52
N PHE A 80 7.75 1.63 14.55
CA PHE A 80 8.36 2.94 14.69
C PHE A 80 7.34 4.03 15.05
N LEU A 81 6.20 4.11 14.36
CA LEU A 81 5.15 5.09 14.66
C LEU A 81 4.48 4.83 16.02
N ALA A 82 4.35 3.58 16.44
CA ALA A 82 3.87 3.23 17.78
C ALA A 82 4.84 3.67 18.87
N ASP A 83 6.15 3.55 18.63
CA ASP A 83 7.19 4.00 19.55
C ASP A 83 7.28 5.52 19.60
N VAL A 84 7.19 6.22 18.45
CA VAL A 84 7.10 7.69 18.37
C VAL A 84 5.88 8.21 19.14
N SER A 85 4.77 7.49 19.11
CA SER A 85 3.56 7.85 19.87
C SER A 85 3.76 7.73 21.39
N ARG A 86 4.70 6.91 21.85
CA ARG A 86 5.06 6.75 23.27
C ARG A 86 6.16 7.73 23.70
N ASP A 87 7.17 7.89 22.85
CA ASP A 87 8.31 8.78 23.07
C ASP A 87 8.60 9.59 21.78
N PRO A 88 8.10 10.83 21.69
CA PRO A 88 8.35 11.69 20.55
C PRO A 88 9.83 12.07 20.35
N MET A 89 10.72 11.90 21.33
CA MET A 89 12.15 12.24 21.20
C MET A 89 12.88 11.35 20.20
N ILE A 90 12.31 10.19 19.86
CA ILE A 90 12.84 9.29 18.83
C ILE A 90 12.95 10.03 17.48
N LEU A 91 12.03 10.95 17.17
CA LEU A 91 12.08 11.73 15.93
C LEU A 91 13.30 12.65 15.81
N ASP A 92 14.02 12.92 16.90
CA ASP A 92 15.24 13.73 16.90
C ASP A 92 16.51 12.92 16.58
N GLN A 93 16.39 11.59 16.56
CA GLN A 93 17.47 10.68 16.19
C GLN A 93 17.69 10.67 14.67
N SER A 94 18.94 10.54 14.25
CA SER A 94 19.31 10.44 12.83
C SER A 94 18.73 9.20 12.14
N GLU A 95 18.50 8.16 12.94
CA GLU A 95 17.97 6.86 12.58
C GLU A 95 16.51 6.95 12.10
N SER A 96 15.74 7.88 12.67
CA SER A 96 14.35 8.15 12.26
C SER A 96 14.27 8.62 10.82
N TYR A 97 15.20 9.49 10.41
CA TYR A 97 15.29 9.94 9.03
C TYR A 97 15.66 8.79 8.09
N ALA A 98 16.67 8.00 8.43
CA ALA A 98 17.12 6.88 7.62
C ALA A 98 16.01 5.83 7.43
N LEU A 99 15.29 5.49 8.49
CA LEU A 99 14.15 4.57 8.43
C LEU A 99 13.06 5.09 7.50
N LEU A 100 12.63 6.35 7.66
CA LEU A 100 11.60 6.95 6.82
C LEU A 100 12.03 6.99 5.34
N ARG A 101 13.29 7.36 5.07
CA ARG A 101 13.86 7.35 3.72
C ARG A 101 13.81 5.96 3.10
N ASP A 102 14.20 4.93 3.84
CA ASP A 102 14.26 3.55 3.35
C ASP A 102 12.87 2.96 3.13
N GLU A 103 11.90 3.24 4.01
CA GLU A 103 10.51 2.85 3.81
C GLU A 103 9.86 3.56 2.63
N LEU A 104 10.06 4.89 2.50
CA LEU A 104 9.63 5.65 1.34
C LEU A 104 10.24 5.11 0.05
N GLY A 105 11.54 4.81 0.07
CA GLY A 105 12.26 4.16 -1.02
C GLY A 105 11.57 2.88 -1.46
N ARG A 106 11.43 1.91 -0.54
CA ARG A 106 10.78 0.62 -0.81
C ARG A 106 9.35 0.77 -1.34
N LYS A 107 8.59 1.73 -0.82
CA LYS A 107 7.23 1.98 -1.31
C LYS A 107 7.19 2.57 -2.70
N ILE A 108 8.03 3.56 -2.97
CA ILE A 108 8.15 4.14 -4.31
C ILE A 108 8.60 3.08 -5.32
N VAL A 109 9.59 2.24 -4.99
CA VAL A 109 9.98 1.06 -5.82
C VAL A 109 8.76 0.22 -6.15
N SER A 110 7.95 -0.10 -5.14
CA SER A 110 6.81 -1.01 -5.29
C SER A 110 5.74 -0.44 -6.23
N PHE A 111 5.55 0.88 -6.24
CA PHE A 111 4.63 1.55 -7.17
C PHE A 111 5.20 1.70 -8.57
N LEU A 112 6.52 1.76 -8.71
CA LEU A 112 7.21 1.81 -10.00
C LEU A 112 7.38 0.42 -10.64
N PHE A 113 6.95 -0.65 -9.97
CA PHE A 113 7.03 -2.04 -10.44
C PHE A 113 8.46 -2.50 -10.78
N LYS A 114 9.46 -1.99 -10.04
CA LYS A 114 10.89 -2.26 -10.24
C LYS A 114 11.53 -2.93 -9.01
N PRO A 115 11.03 -4.10 -8.57
CA PRO A 115 11.39 -4.66 -7.25
C PRO A 115 12.88 -4.95 -7.04
N ASP A 116 13.66 -5.12 -8.11
CA ASP A 116 15.08 -5.50 -8.06
C ASP A 116 16.03 -4.36 -8.49
N GLU A 117 15.53 -3.14 -8.70
CA GLU A 117 16.36 -1.98 -9.06
C GLU A 117 16.77 -1.23 -7.78
N GLU A 118 18.08 -1.10 -7.54
CA GLU A 118 18.58 -0.20 -6.50
C GLU A 118 18.10 1.22 -6.79
N ILE A 119 17.21 1.74 -5.94
CA ILE A 119 16.76 3.13 -6.08
C ILE A 119 17.83 4.06 -5.54
N ASP A 120 18.32 4.89 -6.44
CA ASP A 120 19.05 6.11 -6.09
C ASP A 120 18.08 7.11 -5.44
N THR A 121 18.16 7.24 -4.12
CA THR A 121 17.28 8.12 -3.32
C THR A 121 17.47 9.61 -3.64
N ALA A 122 18.60 9.99 -4.23
CA ALA A 122 18.91 11.35 -4.63
C ALA A 122 18.32 11.71 -6.01
N LYS A 123 17.98 10.70 -6.82
CA LYS A 123 17.39 10.87 -8.15
C LYS A 123 16.06 11.62 -8.06
N SER A 124 15.80 12.53 -8.99
CA SER A 124 14.56 13.29 -8.97
C SER A 124 13.34 12.40 -9.24
N VAL A 125 12.20 12.75 -8.63
CA VAL A 125 10.90 12.10 -8.82
C VAL A 125 10.54 12.00 -10.31
N ALA A 126 10.77 13.06 -11.07
CA ALA A 126 10.55 13.09 -12.51
C ALA A 126 11.46 12.10 -13.27
N ALA A 127 12.74 12.00 -12.90
CA ALA A 127 13.68 11.08 -13.54
C ALA A 127 13.48 9.61 -13.12
N MET A 128 12.79 9.35 -12.00
CA MET A 128 12.37 8.01 -11.58
C MET A 128 11.17 7.48 -12.39
N GLY A 129 10.53 8.31 -13.21
CA GLY A 129 9.33 7.92 -13.95
C GLY A 129 8.07 7.93 -13.08
N ILE A 130 8.08 8.67 -11.96
CA ILE A 130 6.88 8.89 -11.15
C ILE A 130 5.94 9.81 -11.93
N ASP A 131 4.82 9.25 -12.39
CA ASP A 131 3.77 9.93 -13.14
C ASP A 131 2.60 10.38 -12.24
N SER A 132 1.58 11.02 -12.83
CA SER A 132 0.43 11.53 -12.08
C SER A 132 -0.37 10.46 -11.32
N LEU A 133 -0.41 9.22 -11.80
CA LEU A 133 -1.12 8.13 -11.12
C LEU A 133 -0.28 7.57 -9.97
N VAL A 134 1.02 7.37 -10.19
CA VAL A 134 1.95 6.94 -9.15
C VAL A 134 2.00 7.96 -8.00
N VAL A 135 1.94 9.26 -8.29
CA VAL A 135 1.83 10.32 -7.27
C VAL A 135 0.57 10.14 -6.42
N ILE A 136 -0.58 9.81 -7.02
CA ILE A 136 -1.83 9.58 -6.27
C ILE A 136 -1.68 8.39 -5.32
N GLU A 137 -1.09 7.29 -5.79
CA GLU A 137 -0.90 6.09 -4.95
C GLU A 137 0.07 6.36 -3.79
N ILE A 138 1.17 7.08 -4.03
CA ILE A 138 2.11 7.45 -2.96
C ILE A 138 1.42 8.33 -1.92
N ARG A 139 0.59 9.29 -2.34
CA ARG A 139 -0.17 10.16 -1.41
C ARG A 139 -1.19 9.36 -0.59
N ASN A 140 -1.89 8.42 -1.21
CA ASN A 140 -2.84 7.55 -0.50
C ASN A 140 -2.12 6.71 0.56
N TRP A 141 -1.00 6.07 0.19
CA TRP A 141 -0.18 5.32 1.14
C TRP A 141 0.36 6.22 2.26
N TRP A 142 0.84 7.43 1.93
CA TRP A 142 1.34 8.39 2.91
C TRP A 142 0.30 8.69 4.00
N THR A 143 -0.95 8.93 3.60
CA THR A 143 -2.05 9.17 4.54
C THR A 143 -2.42 7.93 5.34
N GLN A 144 -2.43 6.74 4.71
CA GLN A 144 -2.74 5.49 5.41
C GLN A 144 -1.64 5.07 6.40
N ALA A 145 -0.37 5.23 6.03
CA ALA A 145 0.77 4.76 6.78
C ALA A 145 1.20 5.74 7.88
N LEU A 146 1.32 7.04 7.55
CA LEU A 146 1.81 8.07 8.48
C LEU A 146 0.67 8.81 9.20
N GLY A 147 -0.56 8.74 8.67
CA GLY A 147 -1.68 9.54 9.16
C GLY A 147 -1.44 11.04 8.96
N LEU A 148 -0.82 11.41 7.83
CA LEU A 148 -0.48 12.77 7.42
C LEU A 148 -1.02 13.03 6.01
N GLU A 149 -1.23 14.29 5.64
CA GLU A 149 -1.58 14.66 4.28
C GLU A 149 -0.42 15.41 3.64
N ILE A 150 -0.16 15.15 2.36
CA ILE A 150 0.80 15.89 1.56
C ILE A 150 0.11 16.37 0.28
N SER A 151 0.27 17.65 -0.07
CA SER A 151 -0.26 18.19 -1.32
C SER A 151 0.58 17.76 -2.53
N VAL A 152 0.01 17.84 -3.73
CA VAL A 152 0.77 17.57 -4.97
C VAL A 152 1.92 18.56 -5.13
N MET A 153 1.73 19.84 -4.79
CA MET A 153 2.81 20.82 -4.87
C MET A 153 3.94 20.49 -3.89
N GLU A 154 3.64 20.15 -2.64
CA GLU A 154 4.66 19.75 -1.66
C GLU A 154 5.41 18.49 -2.10
N PHE A 155 4.69 17.51 -2.63
CA PHE A 155 5.30 16.30 -3.18
C PHE A 155 6.29 16.60 -4.32
N MET A 156 5.90 17.47 -5.25
CA MET A 156 6.76 17.87 -6.37
C MET A 156 7.95 18.72 -5.91
N ASN A 157 7.74 19.60 -4.91
CA ASN A 157 8.78 20.44 -4.34
C ASN A 157 9.81 19.65 -3.52
N ALA A 158 9.41 18.50 -2.95
CA ALA A 158 10.33 17.60 -2.25
C ALA A 158 11.41 17.04 -3.19
N GLY A 159 11.12 16.94 -4.50
CA GLY A 159 12.10 16.71 -5.55
C GLY A 159 12.62 15.26 -5.67
N ASN A 160 12.95 14.60 -4.56
CA ASN A 160 13.45 13.23 -4.48
C ASN A 160 13.00 12.54 -3.18
N ILE A 161 13.42 11.28 -2.97
CA ILE A 161 13.02 10.47 -1.81
C ILE A 161 13.57 11.05 -0.51
N GLU A 162 14.78 11.60 -0.55
CA GLU A 162 15.39 12.26 0.59
C GLU A 162 14.60 13.49 1.03
N GLY A 163 14.15 14.31 0.09
CA GLY A 163 13.28 15.45 0.37
C GLY A 163 11.93 15.02 0.92
N LEU A 164 11.34 13.94 0.40
CA LEU A 164 10.11 13.37 0.93
C LEU A 164 10.30 12.88 2.38
N ALA A 165 11.41 12.22 2.68
CA ALA A 165 11.72 11.79 4.05
C ALA A 165 11.85 12.98 5.02
N HIS A 166 12.43 14.11 4.57
CA HIS A 166 12.47 15.34 5.36
C HIS A 166 11.06 15.92 5.62
N VAL A 167 10.20 15.93 4.61
CA VAL A 167 8.81 16.38 4.75
C VAL A 167 8.07 15.48 5.76
N ALA A 168 8.17 14.16 5.61
CA ALA A 168 7.57 13.21 6.54
C ALA A 168 8.04 13.43 7.98
N LEU A 169 9.36 13.56 8.18
CA LEU A 169 9.93 13.76 9.50
C LEU A 169 9.47 15.09 10.13
N LYS A 170 9.47 16.17 9.35
CA LYS A 170 8.99 17.49 9.79
C LYS A 170 7.53 17.43 10.23
N ASP A 171 6.67 16.80 9.43
CA ASP A 171 5.24 16.74 9.69
C ASP A 171 4.91 15.80 10.87
N LEU A 172 5.66 14.71 11.03
CA LEU A 172 5.59 13.85 12.21
C LEU A 172 6.00 14.62 13.48
N LYS A 173 7.08 15.41 13.43
CA LYS A 173 7.47 16.28 14.55
C LYS A 173 6.37 17.30 14.87
N ALA A 174 5.79 17.95 13.86
CA ALA A 174 4.69 18.88 14.07
C ALA A 174 3.47 18.20 14.73
N LYS A 175 3.19 16.94 14.38
CA LYS A 175 2.09 16.14 14.92
C LYS A 175 2.32 15.67 16.37
N PHE A 176 3.52 15.21 16.71
CA PHE A 176 3.83 14.60 18.01
C PHE A 176 4.58 15.54 18.99
N GLN A 177 5.17 16.62 18.50
CA GLN A 177 5.90 17.64 19.27
C GLN A 177 5.36 19.07 18.99
N PRO A 178 4.06 19.35 19.19
CA PRO A 178 3.44 20.62 18.76
C PRO A 178 4.03 21.88 19.44
N ASN A 179 4.72 21.74 20.58
CA ASN A 179 5.22 22.85 21.40
C ASN A 179 6.64 23.34 21.05
N GLN A 180 7.31 22.80 20.02
CA GLN A 180 8.66 23.26 19.62
C GLN A 180 8.67 24.24 18.44
N THR A 181 7.53 24.57 17.85
CA THR A 181 7.44 25.44 16.65
C THR A 181 7.24 26.92 16.98
N GLN A 182 7.27 27.34 18.25
CA GLN A 182 7.16 28.76 18.65
C GLN A 182 8.34 29.20 19.51
N THR A 183 9.50 29.39 18.87
CA THR A 183 10.52 30.31 19.37
C THR A 183 11.37 30.79 18.19
N ILE A 184 10.94 31.89 17.57
CA ILE A 184 11.85 32.80 16.87
C ILE A 184 11.54 34.19 17.45
N PRO A 185 12.57 34.93 17.93
CA PRO A 185 12.42 36.26 18.53
C PRO A 185 12.02 37.35 17.53
#